data_AF-A0A9P0IY29-F1
#
_entry.id   AF-A0A9P0IY29-F1
#
_cell.length_a   1.000
_cell.length_b   1.000
_cell.length_c   1.000
_cell.angle_alpha   90.00
_cell.angle_beta   90.00
_cell.angle_gamma   90.00
#
_symmetry.space_group_name_H-M   'P 1'
#
loop_
_entity.id
_entity.type
_entity.pdbx_description
1 polymer ?
#
loop_
_entity_poly.entity_id
_entity_poly.type
_entity_poly.pdbx_seq_one_letter_code
_entity_poly.pdbx_strand_id
1 'polypeptide(L)'
;MGGNAVDAAITAALCNSVVLLHLSGLGGNGVMVVYDHRTGIGNTIDFRATPSSHNITGVPGFLAGLFYANVKYGILPWKTLVEPSINLAKTGITVTESLLEAINQNTTKLIEDENLKHWISTVSNSSLGQIIKVPNGLIKTLTSISLHGPLEFYKEMSEELKLILKPDDVMSYQPLILPVLRQTYMKYCIITSNKGTGGPILLKVLNKINNTNTYLEDLSLLNSFKDLGDNWDQNFGLQVSTTDVFDLYVTIISGLGSVFGSRVLTKSGYILNNALDLNLNSHMLNQTERVTSLHLPIIAVETGNLCGRRLISGAADVRDGTQLLLSMLKTDPQDILNVNTITRFHFKNNDVDIEYPYNITKQFLKLLDNFGYNLFNVTLPYPTSNIIQKVEDRSVAFSDSRGSGKSYTL
;
A
#
# COMPACT_ATOMS: atom_id res chain seq x y z
N MET A 1 19.95 1.09 16.11
CA MET A 1 20.79 1.62 15.01
C MET A 1 20.72 3.14 14.86
N GLY A 2 19.90 3.88 15.64
CA GLY A 2 19.92 5.34 15.68
C GLY A 2 19.16 6.06 14.55
N GLY A 3 18.42 5.33 13.71
CA GLY A 3 17.54 5.92 12.70
C GLY A 3 16.20 6.38 13.25
N ASN A 4 15.45 7.12 12.45
CA ASN A 4 14.11 7.62 12.78
C ASN A 4 12.98 6.79 12.14
N ALA A 5 11.73 7.24 12.27
CA ALA A 5 10.57 6.58 11.67
C ALA A 5 10.71 6.40 10.14
N VAL A 6 11.24 7.41 9.43
CA VAL A 6 11.43 7.33 7.97
C VAL A 6 12.44 6.26 7.59
N ASP A 7 13.57 6.19 8.30
CA ASP A 7 14.58 5.15 8.09
C ASP A 7 13.97 3.75 8.27
N ALA A 8 13.20 3.55 9.35
CA ALA A 8 12.52 2.29 9.62
C ALA A 8 11.48 1.93 8.54
N ALA A 9 10.70 2.91 8.08
CA ALA A 9 9.69 2.70 7.04
C ALA A 9 10.32 2.29 5.71
N ILE A 10 11.41 2.95 5.31
CA ILE A 10 12.16 2.65 4.08
C ILE A 10 12.76 1.25 4.14
N THR A 11 13.44 0.90 5.24
CA THR A 11 14.00 -0.44 5.41
C THR A 11 12.92 -1.51 5.37
N ALA A 12 11.79 -1.31 6.04
CA ALA A 12 10.66 -2.24 6.01
C ALA A 12 10.09 -2.40 4.58
N ALA A 13 9.92 -1.30 3.83
CA ALA A 13 9.48 -1.35 2.44
C ALA A 13 10.49 -2.12 1.55
N LEU A 14 11.79 -1.88 1.71
CA LEU A 14 12.85 -2.60 0.99
C LEU A 14 12.88 -4.09 1.34
N CYS A 15 12.71 -4.47 2.61
CA CYS A 15 12.58 -5.87 3.00
C CYS A 15 11.33 -6.51 2.37
N ASN A 16 10.19 -5.81 2.38
CA ASN A 16 8.96 -6.26 1.73
C ASN A 16 9.14 -6.46 0.22
N SER A 17 9.98 -5.68 -0.44
CA SER A 17 10.33 -5.88 -1.87
C SER A 17 11.03 -7.21 -2.16
N VAL A 18 11.51 -7.92 -1.12
CA VAL A 18 12.14 -9.23 -1.21
C VAL A 18 11.18 -10.33 -0.80
N VAL A 19 10.55 -10.19 0.37
CA VAL A 19 9.72 -11.27 0.95
C VAL A 19 8.31 -11.33 0.35
N LEU A 20 7.81 -10.22 -0.23
CA LEU A 20 6.47 -10.09 -0.78
C LEU A 20 6.52 -9.60 -2.24
N LEU A 21 7.45 -10.17 -3.02
CA LEU A 21 7.69 -9.86 -4.44
C LEU A 21 6.42 -9.88 -5.31
N HIS A 22 5.44 -10.71 -4.96
CA HIS A 22 4.17 -10.82 -5.67
C HIS A 22 3.23 -9.62 -5.47
N LEU A 23 3.48 -8.73 -4.50
CA LEU A 23 2.61 -7.59 -4.19
C LEU A 23 3.29 -6.24 -4.45
N SER A 24 4.56 -6.12 -4.12
CA SER A 24 5.32 -4.87 -4.27
C SER A 24 6.80 -5.15 -4.54
N GLY A 25 7.53 -4.15 -5.01
CA GLY A 25 8.98 -4.22 -5.07
C GLY A 25 9.62 -3.17 -5.97
N LEU A 26 10.86 -3.43 -6.40
CA LEU A 26 11.68 -2.47 -7.16
C LEU A 26 11.04 -2.03 -8.47
N GLY A 27 10.23 -2.89 -9.10
CA GLY A 27 9.44 -2.56 -10.30
C GLY A 27 8.08 -1.92 -10.01
N GLY A 28 7.80 -1.60 -8.74
CA GLY A 28 6.53 -1.06 -8.26
C GLY A 28 6.51 0.46 -8.15
N ASN A 29 5.43 0.94 -7.53
CA ASN A 29 5.12 2.34 -7.35
C ASN A 29 4.20 2.54 -6.13
N GLY A 30 3.83 3.78 -5.81
CA GLY A 30 2.97 4.04 -4.65
C GLY A 30 3.00 5.47 -4.13
N VAL A 31 2.63 5.63 -2.86
CA VAL A 31 2.55 6.91 -2.17
C VAL A 31 3.05 6.78 -0.73
N MET A 32 3.71 7.83 -0.25
CA MET A 32 4.13 7.96 1.14
C MET A 32 3.60 9.27 1.72
N VAL A 33 3.12 9.25 2.94
CA VAL A 33 2.90 10.46 3.74
C VAL A 33 3.92 10.48 4.87
N VAL A 34 4.63 11.59 4.99
CA VAL A 34 5.49 11.93 6.14
C VAL A 34 4.88 13.16 6.80
N TYR A 35 4.56 13.07 8.09
CA TYR A 35 3.97 14.16 8.87
C TYR A 35 4.73 14.32 10.18
N ASP A 36 5.31 15.49 10.37
CA ASP A 36 5.91 15.90 11.63
C ASP A 36 4.84 16.59 12.47
N HIS A 37 4.40 15.90 13.52
CA HIS A 37 3.35 16.38 14.41
C HIS A 37 3.79 17.57 15.26
N ARG A 38 5.09 17.70 15.56
CA ARG A 38 5.61 18.80 16.38
C ARG A 38 5.59 20.12 15.62
N THR A 39 5.90 20.07 14.33
CA THR A 39 5.87 21.27 13.46
C THR A 39 4.53 21.44 12.75
N GLY A 40 3.70 20.40 12.69
CA GLY A 40 2.46 20.40 11.93
C GLY A 40 2.69 20.45 10.42
N ILE A 41 3.87 20.05 9.94
CA ILE A 41 4.24 20.04 8.51
C ILE A 41 4.16 18.60 8.01
N GLY A 42 3.54 18.38 6.85
CA GLY A 42 3.54 17.08 6.22
C GLY A 42 3.52 17.15 4.71
N ASN A 43 4.15 16.16 4.09
CA ASN A 43 4.24 16.03 2.65
C ASN A 43 3.76 14.65 2.21
N THR A 44 3.04 14.66 1.09
CA THR A 44 2.82 13.49 0.23
C THR A 44 4.00 13.37 -0.72
N ILE A 45 4.68 12.23 -0.69
CA ILE A 45 5.68 11.82 -1.67
C ILE A 45 4.97 10.85 -2.60
N ASP A 46 4.61 11.35 -3.77
CA ASP A 46 3.89 10.60 -4.81
C ASP A 46 4.91 10.01 -5.78
N PHE A 47 5.11 8.70 -5.65
CA PHE A 47 6.00 7.92 -6.50
C PHE A 47 5.19 6.90 -7.33
N ARG A 48 3.97 7.25 -7.72
CA ARG A 48 3.15 6.45 -8.65
C ARG A 48 3.84 6.38 -10.01
N ALA A 49 3.55 5.33 -10.77
CA ALA A 49 4.15 5.15 -12.08
C ALA A 49 3.73 6.26 -13.04
N THR A 50 4.63 6.66 -13.94
CA THR A 50 4.32 7.58 -15.05
C THR A 50 4.20 6.80 -16.35
N PRO A 51 3.33 7.24 -17.28
CA PRO A 51 3.29 6.69 -18.63
C PRO A 51 4.66 6.71 -19.29
N SER A 52 4.95 5.67 -20.07
CA SER A 52 6.01 5.67 -21.07
C SER A 52 5.41 5.29 -22.41
N SER A 53 5.95 5.87 -23.48
CA SER A 53 5.31 6.09 -24.79
C SER A 53 4.19 5.13 -25.28
N HIS A 54 4.25 3.80 -25.06
CA HIS A 54 3.25 2.85 -25.61
C HIS A 54 2.92 1.60 -24.76
N ASN A 55 3.18 1.57 -23.43
CA ASN A 55 3.05 0.31 -22.67
C ASN A 55 2.15 0.36 -21.43
N ILE A 56 1.67 -0.84 -21.05
CA ILE A 56 0.87 -1.14 -19.84
C ILE A 56 1.71 -0.97 -18.54
N THR A 57 3.02 -1.12 -18.66
CA THR A 57 3.97 -0.89 -17.56
C THR A 57 4.38 0.58 -17.51
N GLY A 58 4.18 1.21 -16.36
CA GLY A 58 4.69 2.56 -16.12
C GLY A 58 6.08 2.54 -15.50
N VAL A 59 6.78 3.67 -15.57
CA VAL A 59 8.13 3.80 -15.01
C VAL A 59 8.08 3.55 -13.48
N PRO A 60 8.82 2.57 -12.95
CA PRO A 60 8.81 2.24 -11.52
C PRO A 60 9.29 3.39 -10.63
N GLY A 61 8.44 3.82 -9.70
CA GLY A 61 8.74 4.91 -8.78
C GLY A 61 9.26 4.51 -7.42
N PHE A 62 9.14 3.23 -7.06
CA PHE A 62 9.40 2.72 -5.72
C PHE A 62 10.74 3.21 -5.14
N LEU A 63 11.85 2.97 -5.84
CA LEU A 63 13.18 3.35 -5.38
C LEU A 63 13.37 4.86 -5.30
N ALA A 64 12.92 5.61 -6.30
CA ALA A 64 13.03 7.07 -6.29
C ALA A 64 12.25 7.71 -5.13
N GLY A 65 11.04 7.21 -4.81
CA GLY A 65 10.25 7.69 -3.67
C GLY A 65 10.92 7.42 -2.33
N LEU A 66 11.41 6.20 -2.11
CA LEU A 66 12.11 5.83 -0.88
C LEU A 66 13.44 6.60 -0.72
N PHE A 67 14.21 6.73 -1.80
CA PHE A 67 15.47 7.46 -1.76
C PHE A 67 15.27 8.95 -1.50
N TYR A 68 14.26 9.58 -2.12
CA TYR A 68 13.90 10.97 -1.80
C TYR A 68 13.56 11.12 -0.32
N ALA A 69 12.78 10.21 0.25
CA ALA A 69 12.44 10.22 1.67
C ALA A 69 13.68 10.07 2.57
N ASN A 70 14.62 9.18 2.23
CA ASN A 70 15.88 9.03 2.96
C ASN A 70 16.70 10.33 2.92
N VAL A 71 16.91 10.92 1.74
CA VAL A 71 17.69 12.16 1.59
C VAL A 71 17.04 13.33 2.34
N LYS A 72 15.71 13.41 2.32
CA LYS A 72 14.98 14.55 2.88
C LYS A 72 14.74 14.46 4.39
N TYR A 73 14.47 13.26 4.89
CA TYR A 73 14.01 13.04 6.27
C TYR A 73 14.77 11.96 7.01
N GLY A 74 15.55 11.11 6.34
CA GLY A 74 16.30 10.04 6.98
C GLY A 74 17.51 10.54 7.77
N ILE A 75 17.98 9.73 8.70
CA ILE A 75 19.20 9.97 9.49
C ILE A 75 20.31 9.03 9.04
N LEU A 76 19.96 7.79 8.70
CA LEU A 76 20.94 6.77 8.36
C LEU A 76 21.35 6.81 6.89
N PRO A 77 22.61 6.42 6.57
CA PRO A 77 23.04 6.27 5.18
C PRO A 77 22.15 5.28 4.41
N TRP A 78 21.86 5.58 3.14
CA TRP A 78 21.07 4.71 2.26
C TRP A 78 21.51 3.24 2.29
N LYS A 79 22.83 2.99 2.23
CA LYS A 79 23.43 1.66 2.30
C LYS A 79 22.94 0.87 3.53
N THR A 80 22.88 1.53 4.69
CA THR A 80 22.42 0.94 5.95
C THR A 80 20.95 0.52 5.87
N LEU A 81 20.12 1.25 5.13
CA LEU A 81 18.71 0.94 4.97
C LEU A 81 18.44 -0.23 4.02
N VAL A 82 19.32 -0.42 3.02
CA VAL A 82 19.21 -1.49 2.01
C VAL A 82 19.84 -2.81 2.47
N GLU A 83 20.88 -2.77 3.31
CA GLU A 83 21.60 -3.98 3.76
C GLU A 83 20.68 -5.10 4.32
N PRO A 84 19.63 -4.81 5.11
CA PRO A 84 18.71 -5.84 5.59
C PRO A 84 18.01 -6.61 4.47
N SER A 85 17.61 -5.94 3.38
CA SER A 85 16.95 -6.61 2.25
C SER A 85 17.91 -7.49 1.46
N ILE A 86 19.19 -7.09 1.34
CA ILE A 86 20.26 -7.94 0.77
C ILE A 86 20.44 -9.22 1.61
N ASN A 87 20.47 -9.09 2.93
CA ASN A 87 20.64 -10.24 3.82
C ASN A 87 19.45 -11.21 3.77
N LEU A 88 18.23 -10.68 3.70
CA LEU A 88 17.03 -11.48 3.44
C LEU A 88 17.13 -12.18 2.09
N ALA A 89 17.50 -11.48 1.03
CA ALA A 89 17.62 -12.05 -0.31
C ALA A 89 18.66 -13.17 -0.38
N LYS A 90 19.79 -13.03 0.33
CA LYS A 90 20.84 -14.07 0.43
C LYS A 90 20.36 -15.30 1.22
N THR A 91 19.60 -15.08 2.28
CA THR A 91 19.03 -16.17 3.11
C THR A 91 17.94 -16.94 2.36
N GLY A 92 17.17 -16.22 1.54
CA GLY A 92 15.98 -16.72 0.87
C GLY A 92 14.70 -16.26 1.57
N ILE A 93 13.56 -16.63 0.99
CA ILE A 93 12.24 -16.28 1.49
C ILE A 93 11.49 -17.53 1.92
N THR A 94 10.67 -17.40 2.96
CA THR A 94 9.80 -18.47 3.43
C THR A 94 8.56 -18.57 2.54
N VAL A 95 8.21 -19.78 2.11
CA VAL A 95 6.96 -20.06 1.41
C VAL A 95 5.80 -19.90 2.40
N THR A 96 4.97 -18.87 2.19
CA THR A 96 3.80 -18.57 3.02
C THR A 96 2.51 -19.04 2.36
N GLU A 97 1.46 -19.22 3.15
CA GLU A 97 0.11 -19.54 2.66
C GLU A 97 -0.37 -18.47 1.68
N SER A 98 -0.21 -17.19 2.04
CA SER A 98 -0.56 -16.05 1.17
C SER A 98 0.13 -16.07 -0.20
N LEU A 99 1.40 -16.51 -0.26
CA LEU A 99 2.14 -16.61 -1.51
C LEU A 99 1.63 -17.78 -2.37
N LEU A 100 1.33 -18.93 -1.75
CA LEU A 100 0.76 -20.08 -2.44
C LEU A 100 -0.66 -19.78 -2.97
N GLU A 101 -1.49 -19.12 -2.17
CA GLU A 101 -2.82 -18.65 -2.60
C GLU A 101 -2.71 -17.68 -3.77
N ALA A 102 -1.83 -16.68 -3.68
CA ALA A 102 -1.57 -15.73 -4.76
C ALA A 102 -1.18 -16.43 -6.07
N ILE A 103 -0.36 -17.48 -5.99
CA ILE A 103 0.03 -18.29 -7.15
C ILE A 103 -1.15 -19.10 -7.70
N ASN A 104 -1.91 -19.77 -6.84
CA ASN A 104 -3.04 -20.62 -7.24
C ASN A 104 -4.14 -19.81 -7.92
N GLN A 105 -4.43 -18.61 -7.43
CA GLN A 105 -5.46 -17.73 -7.97
C GLN A 105 -5.05 -17.06 -9.28
N ASN A 106 -3.76 -16.76 -9.46
CA ASN A 106 -3.27 -16.04 -10.63
C ASN A 106 -2.74 -16.97 -11.73
N THR A 107 -3.34 -18.18 -11.84
CA THR A 107 -3.01 -19.31 -12.74
C THR A 107 -1.79 -19.15 -13.65
N THR A 108 -0.86 -20.11 -13.55
CA THR A 108 0.33 -20.24 -14.42
C THR A 108 0.05 -20.15 -15.94
N LYS A 109 -1.21 -20.32 -16.37
CA LYS A 109 -1.66 -20.20 -17.76
C LYS A 109 -1.61 -18.78 -18.33
N LEU A 110 -1.60 -17.74 -17.49
CA LEU A 110 -1.56 -16.33 -17.91
C LEU A 110 -0.17 -15.70 -17.83
N ILE A 111 0.83 -16.43 -17.33
CA ILE A 111 2.20 -15.94 -17.24
C ILE A 111 2.91 -16.41 -18.50
N GLU A 112 3.41 -15.50 -19.33
CA GLU A 112 4.22 -15.85 -20.51
C GLU A 112 5.72 -15.87 -20.21
N ASP A 113 6.17 -15.05 -19.26
CA ASP A 113 7.58 -14.91 -18.88
C ASP A 113 8.15 -16.20 -18.25
N GLU A 114 9.14 -16.79 -18.89
CA GLU A 114 9.73 -18.07 -18.47
C GLU A 114 10.47 -17.97 -17.13
N ASN A 115 11.08 -16.82 -16.81
CA ASN A 115 11.75 -16.64 -15.51
C ASN A 115 10.73 -16.68 -14.38
N LEU A 116 9.61 -15.97 -14.54
CA LEU A 116 8.54 -15.94 -13.56
C LEU A 116 7.87 -17.32 -13.45
N LYS A 117 7.59 -18.01 -14.57
CA LYS A 117 7.09 -19.40 -14.55
C LYS A 117 7.99 -20.31 -13.75
N HIS A 118 9.30 -20.24 -13.98
CA HIS A 118 10.26 -21.09 -13.28
C HIS A 118 10.30 -20.81 -11.77
N TRP A 119 10.32 -19.52 -11.39
CA TRP A 119 10.32 -19.14 -9.98
C TRP A 119 9.03 -19.55 -9.28
N ILE A 120 7.87 -19.31 -9.90
CA ILE A 120 6.57 -19.73 -9.38
C ILE A 120 6.49 -21.25 -9.28
N SER A 121 6.94 -22.00 -10.28
CA SER A 121 6.98 -23.46 -10.21
C SER A 121 7.84 -23.97 -9.06
N THR A 122 8.97 -23.30 -8.79
CA THR A 122 9.82 -23.61 -7.63
C THR A 122 9.06 -23.39 -6.32
N VAL A 123 8.31 -22.29 -6.22
CA VAL A 123 7.48 -21.99 -5.04
C VAL A 123 6.36 -23.01 -4.88
N SER A 124 5.60 -23.31 -5.94
CA SER A 124 4.47 -24.25 -5.92
C SER A 124 4.88 -25.68 -5.56
N ASN A 125 6.10 -26.08 -5.93
CA ASN A 125 6.64 -27.41 -5.63
C ASN A 125 7.32 -27.48 -4.25
N SER A 126 7.34 -26.39 -3.50
CA SER A 126 7.93 -26.31 -2.15
C SER A 126 6.87 -26.46 -1.07
N SER A 127 7.28 -26.92 0.11
CA SER A 127 6.39 -27.06 1.27
C SER A 127 6.14 -25.72 1.96
N LEU A 128 4.97 -25.56 2.58
CA LEU A 128 4.69 -24.42 3.46
C LEU A 128 5.78 -24.31 4.53
N GLY A 129 6.33 -23.11 4.73
CA GLY A 129 7.43 -22.86 5.67
C GLY A 129 8.83 -23.16 5.12
N GLN A 130 8.95 -23.77 3.95
CA GLN A 130 10.25 -24.01 3.30
C GLN A 130 10.90 -22.67 2.89
N ILE A 131 12.22 -22.59 3.02
CA ILE A 131 13.00 -21.45 2.52
C ILE A 131 13.39 -21.72 1.07
N ILE A 132 13.07 -20.77 0.18
CA ILE A 132 13.43 -20.81 -1.24
C ILE A 132 14.30 -19.60 -1.60
N LYS A 133 15.07 -19.73 -2.69
CA LYS A 133 15.86 -18.61 -3.21
C LYS A 133 14.95 -17.56 -3.85
N VAL A 134 15.37 -16.30 -3.73
CA VAL A 134 14.80 -15.19 -4.49
C VAL A 134 15.08 -15.35 -5.98
N PRO A 135 14.36 -14.63 -6.87
CA PRO A 135 14.68 -14.57 -8.29
C PRO A 135 16.15 -14.24 -8.56
N ASN A 136 16.69 -14.85 -9.62
CA ASN A 136 18.03 -14.56 -10.09
C ASN A 136 18.18 -13.06 -10.41
N GLY A 137 19.34 -12.50 -10.12
CA GLY A 137 19.61 -11.08 -10.33
C GLY A 137 19.27 -10.19 -9.13
N LEU A 138 18.24 -10.52 -8.33
CA LEU A 138 17.76 -9.62 -7.27
C LEU A 138 18.83 -9.23 -6.25
N ILE A 139 19.65 -10.20 -5.80
CA ILE A 139 20.76 -9.93 -4.86
C ILE A 139 21.77 -8.96 -5.46
N LYS A 140 22.11 -9.13 -6.75
CA LYS A 140 23.05 -8.26 -7.47
C LYS A 140 22.47 -6.85 -7.58
N THR A 141 21.20 -6.74 -7.96
CA THR A 141 20.48 -5.47 -8.08
C THR A 141 20.42 -4.73 -6.76
N LEU A 142 20.02 -5.40 -5.66
CA LEU A 142 20.00 -4.79 -4.32
C LEU A 142 21.40 -4.37 -3.86
N THR A 143 22.43 -5.16 -4.17
CA THR A 143 23.83 -4.81 -3.87
C THR A 143 24.27 -3.57 -4.66
N SER A 144 23.93 -3.48 -5.95
CA SER A 144 24.21 -2.31 -6.79
C SER A 144 23.52 -1.06 -6.25
N ILE A 145 22.22 -1.15 -5.94
CA ILE A 145 21.44 -0.06 -5.33
C ILE A 145 22.03 0.39 -3.99
N SER A 146 22.48 -0.54 -3.15
CA SER A 146 23.07 -0.24 -1.84
C SER A 146 24.40 0.52 -1.97
N LEU A 147 25.22 0.19 -2.97
CA LEU A 147 26.54 0.79 -3.18
C LEU A 147 26.50 2.08 -4.01
N HIS A 148 25.64 2.15 -5.02
CA HIS A 148 25.63 3.20 -6.04
C HIS A 148 24.37 4.07 -6.02
N GLY A 149 23.37 3.73 -5.20
CA GLY A 149 22.11 4.45 -5.12
C GLY A 149 21.15 4.12 -6.28
N PRO A 150 19.98 4.78 -6.33
CA PRO A 150 18.94 4.46 -7.30
C PRO A 150 19.28 4.87 -8.74
N LEU A 151 20.19 5.84 -8.94
CA LEU A 151 20.55 6.30 -10.28
C LEU A 151 21.11 5.15 -11.14
N GLU A 152 21.92 4.28 -10.55
CA GLU A 152 22.49 3.14 -11.26
C GLU A 152 21.41 2.13 -11.65
N PHE A 153 20.43 1.91 -10.77
CA PHE A 153 19.26 1.09 -11.06
C PHE A 153 18.46 1.63 -12.25
N TYR A 154 18.22 2.94 -12.32
CA TYR A 154 17.48 3.54 -13.45
C TYR A 154 18.27 3.48 -14.76
N LYS A 155 19.61 3.59 -14.73
CA LYS A 155 20.45 3.37 -15.91
C LYS A 155 20.36 1.92 -16.39
N GLU A 156 20.57 0.95 -15.51
CA GLU A 156 20.47 -0.48 -15.84
C GLU A 156 19.08 -0.81 -16.41
N MET A 157 18.02 -0.28 -15.79
CA MET A 157 16.64 -0.41 -16.25
C MET A 157 16.44 0.19 -17.65
N SER A 158 17.00 1.38 -17.91
CA SER A 158 16.85 2.06 -19.21
C SER A 158 17.47 1.26 -20.37
N GLU A 159 18.53 0.49 -20.10
CA GLU A 159 19.16 -0.39 -21.07
C GLU A 159 18.44 -1.74 -21.18
N GLU A 160 18.12 -2.36 -20.04
CA GLU A 160 17.45 -3.67 -19.99
C GLU A 160 16.05 -3.62 -20.61
N LEU A 161 15.30 -2.56 -20.32
CA LEU A 161 13.89 -2.43 -20.65
C LEU A 161 13.63 -1.46 -21.79
N LYS A 162 14.62 -1.10 -22.62
CA LYS A 162 14.45 -0.13 -23.73
C LYS A 162 13.36 -0.47 -24.76
N LEU A 163 12.96 -1.74 -24.84
CA LEU A 163 11.85 -2.20 -25.68
C LEU A 163 10.47 -2.01 -25.01
N ILE A 164 10.45 -1.83 -23.69
CA ILE A 164 9.24 -1.69 -22.85
C ILE A 164 9.08 -0.24 -22.35
N LEU A 165 10.17 0.41 -21.96
CA LEU A 165 10.18 1.78 -21.44
C LEU A 165 11.16 2.60 -22.26
N LYS A 166 10.76 3.83 -22.61
CA LYS A 166 11.67 4.76 -23.28
C LYS A 166 12.80 5.13 -22.30
N PRO A 167 14.09 5.01 -22.69
CA PRO A 167 15.21 5.32 -21.80
C PRO A 167 15.14 6.72 -21.17
N ASP A 168 14.74 7.73 -21.94
CA ASP A 168 14.58 9.11 -21.45
C ASP A 168 13.53 9.22 -20.34
N ASP A 169 12.41 8.49 -20.45
CA ASP A 169 11.33 8.52 -19.46
C ASP A 169 11.80 7.87 -18.15
N VAL A 170 12.60 6.80 -18.25
CA VAL A 170 13.20 6.11 -17.10
C VAL A 170 14.22 7.03 -16.41
N MET A 171 15.10 7.66 -17.18
CA MET A 171 16.18 8.49 -16.65
C MET A 171 15.72 9.84 -16.09
N SER A 172 14.60 10.37 -16.57
CA SER A 172 14.02 11.63 -16.11
C SER A 172 13.01 11.48 -14.98
N TYR A 173 12.70 10.26 -14.56
CA TYR A 173 11.71 10.01 -13.52
C TYR A 173 12.10 10.66 -12.18
N GLN A 174 11.13 11.35 -11.58
CA GLN A 174 11.24 11.94 -10.23
C GLN A 174 9.92 11.73 -9.49
N PRO A 175 9.92 11.57 -8.15
CA PRO A 175 8.68 11.60 -7.37
C PRO A 175 8.10 13.02 -7.34
N LEU A 176 6.78 13.12 -7.23
CA LEU A 176 6.08 14.40 -7.07
C LEU A 176 5.85 14.69 -5.58
N ILE A 177 6.19 15.88 -5.13
CA ILE A 177 6.05 16.28 -3.72
C ILE A 177 4.90 17.25 -3.58
N LEU A 178 3.90 16.90 -2.77
CA LEU A 178 2.68 17.68 -2.57
C LEU A 178 2.46 17.88 -1.06
N PRO A 179 1.79 18.96 -0.63
CA PRO A 179 1.37 19.07 0.76
C PRO A 179 0.36 17.96 1.10
N VAL A 180 0.29 17.53 2.36
CA VAL A 180 -0.80 16.66 2.83
C VAL A 180 -2.15 17.37 2.79
N LEU A 181 -3.23 16.62 2.58
CA LEU A 181 -4.58 17.11 2.75
C LEU A 181 -5.01 16.95 4.21
N ARG A 182 -5.93 17.84 4.64
CA ARG A 182 -6.43 17.88 6.02
C ARG A 182 -7.92 18.11 6.05
N GLN A 183 -8.60 17.44 6.98
CA GLN A 183 -10.00 17.69 7.28
C GLN A 183 -10.30 17.35 8.74
N THR A 184 -11.07 18.20 9.42
CA THR A 184 -11.60 17.86 10.74
C THR A 184 -12.76 16.90 10.58
N TYR A 185 -12.73 15.79 11.32
CA TYR A 185 -13.81 14.83 11.41
C TYR A 185 -13.94 14.36 12.85
N MET A 186 -15.14 14.51 13.44
CA MET A 186 -15.35 14.38 14.89
C MET A 186 -14.35 15.27 15.66
N LYS A 187 -13.65 14.71 16.65
CA LYS A 187 -12.58 15.38 17.41
C LYS A 187 -11.17 15.16 16.84
N TYR A 188 -11.05 14.77 15.57
CA TYR A 188 -9.76 14.46 14.95
C TYR A 188 -9.49 15.33 13.73
N CYS A 189 -8.23 15.70 13.53
CA CYS A 189 -7.70 16.18 12.27
C CYS A 189 -7.21 14.97 11.48
N ILE A 190 -7.90 14.69 10.38
CA ILE A 190 -7.53 13.63 9.43
C ILE A 190 -6.52 14.21 8.45
N ILE A 191 -5.37 13.55 8.33
CA ILE A 191 -4.25 13.91 7.47
C ILE A 191 -4.03 12.77 6.47
N THR A 192 -4.01 13.08 5.19
CA THR A 192 -3.93 12.07 4.12
C THR A 192 -3.19 12.60 2.89
N SER A 193 -3.01 11.75 1.89
CA SER A 193 -2.31 12.07 0.64
C SER A 193 -3.11 13.00 -0.27
N ASN A 194 -2.42 13.62 -1.22
CA ASN A 194 -2.96 14.62 -2.14
C ASN A 194 -3.52 14.01 -3.45
N LYS A 195 -3.78 14.85 -4.47
CA LYS A 195 -4.45 14.54 -5.73
C LYS A 195 -3.95 13.25 -6.41
N GLY A 196 -4.90 12.53 -7.02
CA GLY A 196 -4.64 11.27 -7.73
C GLY A 196 -4.51 10.04 -6.83
N THR A 197 -4.69 10.17 -5.52
CA THR A 197 -4.67 9.05 -4.56
C THR A 197 -6.04 8.86 -3.90
N GLY A 198 -6.15 7.92 -2.94
CA GLY A 198 -7.37 7.73 -2.14
C GLY A 198 -7.72 8.92 -1.23
N GLY A 199 -6.77 9.81 -0.91
CA GLY A 199 -6.96 10.89 0.07
C GLY A 199 -8.12 11.85 -0.28
N PRO A 200 -8.17 12.46 -1.48
CA PRO A 200 -9.31 13.28 -1.89
C PRO A 200 -10.65 12.53 -1.88
N ILE A 201 -10.67 11.24 -2.17
CA ILE A 201 -11.88 10.41 -2.13
C ILE A 201 -12.34 10.24 -0.69
N LEU A 202 -11.43 9.88 0.23
CA LEU A 202 -11.71 9.80 1.67
C LEU A 202 -12.36 11.09 2.17
N LEU A 203 -11.79 12.25 1.86
CA LEU A 203 -12.31 13.53 2.35
C LEU A 203 -13.73 13.83 1.82
N LYS A 204 -14.00 13.51 0.54
CA LYS A 204 -15.35 13.62 -0.03
C LYS A 204 -16.34 12.68 0.67
N VAL A 205 -15.93 11.45 0.96
CA VAL A 205 -16.76 10.47 1.68
C VAL A 205 -17.06 10.96 3.10
N LEU A 206 -16.05 11.40 3.86
CA LEU A 206 -16.23 11.91 5.23
C LEU A 206 -17.18 13.13 5.28
N ASN A 207 -17.23 13.96 4.24
CA ASN A 207 -18.18 15.09 4.18
C ASN A 207 -19.63 14.67 3.92
N LYS A 208 -19.85 13.48 3.36
CA LYS A 208 -21.17 12.94 3.03
C LYS A 208 -21.75 12.06 4.13
N ILE A 209 -20.92 11.49 5.00
CA ILE A 209 -21.38 10.60 6.07
C ILE A 209 -22.25 11.37 7.07
N ASN A 210 -23.47 10.86 7.30
CA ASN A 210 -24.41 11.41 8.29
C ASN A 210 -24.28 10.68 9.64
N ASN A 211 -23.81 11.39 10.68
CA ASN A 211 -23.44 10.82 11.99
C ASN A 211 -24.61 10.61 12.98
N THR A 212 -25.78 10.17 12.49
CA THR A 212 -27.01 10.12 13.33
C THR A 212 -27.30 8.75 13.96
N ASN A 213 -26.88 7.62 13.37
CA ASN A 213 -27.00 6.24 13.91
C ASN A 213 -26.04 5.26 13.20
N THR A 214 -25.52 4.25 13.91
CA THR A 214 -24.49 3.31 13.39
C THR A 214 -24.86 2.55 12.11
N TYR A 215 -26.05 1.96 12.01
CA TYR A 215 -26.45 1.27 10.77
C TYR A 215 -26.76 2.23 9.61
N LEU A 216 -27.21 3.44 9.94
CA LEU A 216 -27.39 4.51 8.95
C LEU A 216 -26.03 5.02 8.47
N GLU A 217 -24.99 4.95 9.31
CA GLU A 217 -23.62 5.32 8.94
C GLU A 217 -23.01 4.32 7.96
N ASP A 218 -23.14 3.01 8.16
CA ASP A 218 -22.61 2.01 7.21
C ASP A 218 -23.33 2.12 5.84
N LEU A 219 -24.65 2.33 5.84
CA LEU A 219 -25.39 2.65 4.60
C LEU A 219 -24.98 4.00 4.00
N SER A 220 -24.76 5.01 4.83
CA SER A 220 -24.32 6.34 4.39
C SER A 220 -22.92 6.26 3.77
N LEU A 221 -22.05 5.40 4.31
CA LEU A 221 -20.72 5.12 3.78
C LEU A 221 -20.83 4.46 2.41
N LEU A 222 -21.63 3.40 2.29
CA LEU A 222 -21.91 2.71 1.03
C LEU A 222 -22.44 3.69 -0.04
N ASN A 223 -23.47 4.47 0.30
CA ASN A 223 -24.06 5.44 -0.62
C ASN A 223 -23.05 6.54 -1.01
N SER A 224 -22.17 6.94 -0.08
CA SER A 224 -21.14 7.95 -0.38
C SER A 224 -20.15 7.48 -1.43
N PHE A 225 -19.74 6.20 -1.41
CA PHE A 225 -18.92 5.62 -2.46
C PHE A 225 -19.70 5.46 -3.77
N LYS A 226 -20.93 4.96 -3.71
CA LYS A 226 -21.80 4.81 -4.89
C LYS A 226 -22.00 6.12 -5.64
N ASP A 227 -22.25 7.22 -4.95
CA ASP A 227 -22.40 8.55 -5.55
C ASP A 227 -21.12 9.05 -6.25
N LEU A 228 -19.95 8.55 -5.85
CA LEU A 228 -18.67 8.89 -6.46
C LEU A 228 -18.35 8.01 -7.69
N GLY A 229 -19.25 7.09 -8.03
CA GLY A 229 -19.12 6.21 -9.19
C GLY A 229 -18.05 5.13 -8.99
N ASP A 230 -18.08 4.45 -7.84
CA ASP A 230 -17.18 3.37 -7.33
C ASP A 230 -17.02 2.13 -8.24
N ASN A 231 -16.87 2.35 -9.55
CA ASN A 231 -16.54 1.34 -10.56
C ASN A 231 -15.02 1.18 -10.64
N TRP A 232 -14.34 1.18 -9.49
CA TRP A 232 -12.89 1.06 -9.43
C TRP A 232 -12.50 -0.40 -9.19
N ASP A 233 -11.55 -0.86 -10.00
CA ASP A 233 -10.90 -2.15 -9.77
C ASP A 233 -10.19 -2.16 -8.41
N GLN A 234 -10.24 -3.32 -7.75
CA GLN A 234 -9.60 -3.52 -6.47
C GLN A 234 -8.09 -3.28 -6.60
N ASN A 235 -7.55 -2.40 -5.75
CA ASN A 235 -6.13 -2.12 -5.72
C ASN A 235 -5.41 -3.05 -4.75
N PHE A 236 -4.25 -3.55 -5.19
CA PHE A 236 -3.35 -4.34 -4.35
C PHE A 236 -2.15 -3.50 -3.91
N GLY A 237 -1.66 -3.77 -2.71
CA GLY A 237 -0.50 -3.07 -2.18
C GLY A 237 -0.12 -3.55 -0.79
N LEU A 238 1.11 -3.21 -0.42
CA LEU A 238 1.64 -3.39 0.91
C LEU A 238 1.62 -2.05 1.62
N GLN A 239 1.30 -2.09 2.91
CA GLN A 239 1.30 -0.91 3.74
C GLN A 239 2.33 -1.06 4.88
N VAL A 240 3.08 0.01 5.11
CA VAL A 240 4.04 0.14 6.21
C VAL A 240 3.72 1.44 6.95
N SER A 241 3.43 1.35 8.23
CA SER A 241 3.32 2.51 9.13
C SER A 241 4.44 2.48 10.15
N THR A 242 4.99 3.65 10.46
CA THR A 242 5.97 3.81 11.55
C THR A 242 5.74 5.14 12.27
N THR A 243 6.18 5.19 13.53
CA THR A 243 6.28 6.40 14.34
C THR A 243 7.54 6.32 15.18
N ASP A 244 8.00 7.46 15.70
CA ASP A 244 9.14 7.52 16.61
C ASP A 244 8.86 8.41 17.83
N VAL A 245 9.88 8.57 18.66
CA VAL A 245 9.84 9.40 19.88
C VAL A 245 9.75 10.89 19.57
N PHE A 246 9.99 11.31 18.33
CA PHE A 246 9.91 12.71 17.89
C PHE A 246 8.59 13.02 17.18
N ASP A 247 7.63 12.10 17.19
CA ASP A 247 6.33 12.23 16.55
C ASP A 247 6.40 12.49 15.05
N LEU A 248 7.37 11.84 14.40
CA LEU A 248 7.38 11.71 12.95
C LEU A 248 6.50 10.53 12.55
N TYR A 249 5.40 10.80 11.86
CA TYR A 249 4.45 9.78 11.42
C TYR A 249 4.68 9.50 9.94
N VAL A 250 4.89 8.22 9.62
CA VAL A 250 5.15 7.78 8.25
C VAL A 250 4.21 6.64 7.90
N THR A 251 3.58 6.75 6.74
CA THR A 251 2.80 5.66 6.15
C THR A 251 3.14 5.55 4.66
N ILE A 252 3.52 4.35 4.23
CA ILE A 252 3.89 4.01 2.86
C ILE A 252 2.88 2.99 2.37
N ILE A 253 2.31 3.22 1.20
CA ILE A 253 1.56 2.22 0.46
C ILE A 253 2.25 2.05 -0.88
N SER A 254 2.64 0.82 -1.20
CA SER A 254 3.34 0.49 -2.44
C SER A 254 2.80 -0.78 -3.06
N GLY A 255 2.81 -0.87 -4.39
CA GLY A 255 2.27 -2.02 -5.11
C GLY A 255 2.78 -2.14 -6.54
N LEU A 256 2.44 -3.27 -7.15
CA LEU A 256 2.69 -3.55 -8.58
C LEU A 256 1.48 -3.23 -9.47
N GLY A 257 0.36 -2.78 -8.90
CA GLY A 257 -0.94 -2.68 -9.59
C GLY A 257 -1.80 -3.87 -9.21
N SER A 258 -1.52 -5.03 -9.80
CA SER A 258 -2.11 -6.33 -9.40
C SER A 258 -1.09 -7.25 -8.72
N VAL A 259 -1.57 -8.38 -8.18
CA VAL A 259 -0.70 -9.49 -7.79
C VAL A 259 0.12 -9.92 -9.01
N PHE A 260 1.44 -10.07 -8.83
CA PHE A 260 2.45 -10.27 -9.88
C PHE A 260 2.55 -9.17 -10.95
N GLY A 261 1.90 -8.01 -10.77
CA GLY A 261 1.95 -6.89 -11.71
C GLY A 261 1.71 -7.29 -13.16
N SER A 262 2.63 -6.91 -14.04
CA SER A 262 2.65 -7.26 -15.47
C SER A 262 3.00 -8.72 -15.76
N ARG A 263 3.37 -9.51 -14.74
CA ARG A 263 3.86 -10.89 -14.87
C ARG A 263 5.17 -11.01 -15.65
N VAL A 264 5.93 -9.91 -15.75
CA VAL A 264 7.29 -9.89 -16.32
C VAL A 264 8.31 -9.81 -15.20
N LEU A 265 9.13 -10.86 -15.04
CA LEU A 265 10.26 -10.89 -14.12
C LEU A 265 11.55 -10.52 -14.88
N THR A 266 12.14 -9.38 -14.52
CA THR A 266 13.35 -8.87 -15.17
C THR A 266 14.55 -9.78 -14.92
N LYS A 267 15.58 -9.69 -15.78
CA LYS A 267 16.89 -10.35 -15.53
C LYS A 267 17.55 -9.81 -14.27
N SER A 268 17.20 -8.59 -13.89
CA SER A 268 17.59 -7.94 -12.65
C SER A 268 16.78 -8.41 -11.42
N GLY A 269 15.86 -9.36 -11.59
CA GLY A 269 15.23 -10.11 -10.50
C GLY A 269 14.06 -9.44 -9.79
N TYR A 270 13.43 -8.44 -10.42
CA TYR A 270 12.22 -7.80 -9.90
C TYR A 270 11.07 -7.89 -10.89
N ILE A 271 9.83 -7.87 -10.39
CA ILE A 271 8.63 -7.94 -11.21
C ILE A 271 8.20 -6.53 -11.61
N LEU A 272 7.85 -6.32 -12.88
CA LEU A 272 7.36 -5.05 -13.39
C LEU A 272 5.89 -4.82 -13.04
N ASN A 273 5.54 -3.58 -12.71
CA ASN A 273 4.15 -3.18 -12.49
C ASN A 273 3.30 -3.23 -13.77
N ASN A 274 1.98 -3.29 -13.59
CA ASN A 274 0.97 -3.05 -14.62
C ASN A 274 0.09 -1.85 -14.26
N ALA A 275 0.70 -0.80 -13.67
CA ALA A 275 -0.07 0.31 -13.12
C ALA A 275 -0.91 1.05 -14.19
N LEU A 276 -0.50 1.04 -15.46
CA LEU A 276 -1.25 1.70 -16.54
C LEU A 276 -2.42 0.85 -17.09
N ASP A 277 -2.46 -0.45 -16.77
CA ASP A 277 -3.52 -1.39 -17.22
C ASP A 277 -4.87 -1.11 -16.55
N LEU A 278 -4.82 -0.82 -15.24
CA LEU A 278 -5.99 -0.70 -14.36
C LEU A 278 -6.84 0.55 -14.63
N ASN A 279 -6.45 1.38 -15.60
CA ASN A 279 -7.07 2.68 -15.88
C ASN A 279 -7.44 2.86 -17.37
N LEU A 280 -7.51 1.79 -18.16
CA LEU A 280 -7.79 1.81 -19.60
C LEU A 280 -9.13 2.47 -20.01
N ASN A 281 -10.01 2.80 -19.05
CA ASN A 281 -11.24 3.57 -19.30
C ASN A 281 -11.07 5.10 -19.17
N SER A 282 -9.90 5.60 -18.77
CA SER A 282 -9.63 7.04 -18.69
C SER A 282 -8.89 7.52 -19.94
N HIS A 283 -9.57 8.35 -20.74
CA HIS A 283 -9.04 8.98 -21.95
C HIS A 283 -7.65 9.59 -21.72
N MET A 284 -6.66 9.11 -22.50
CA MET A 284 -5.40 9.77 -22.89
C MET A 284 -4.83 10.72 -21.82
N LEU A 285 -4.16 10.15 -20.81
CA LEU A 285 -3.28 10.88 -19.91
C LEU A 285 -2.24 11.64 -20.74
N ASN A 286 -2.07 12.95 -20.49
CA ASN A 286 -0.86 13.65 -20.90
C ASN A 286 0.36 12.86 -20.38
N GLN A 287 1.48 12.81 -21.11
CA GLN A 287 2.68 12.03 -20.74
C GLN A 287 3.22 12.36 -19.33
N THR A 288 2.82 13.49 -18.74
CA THR A 288 3.19 13.94 -17.40
C THR A 288 2.21 13.54 -16.28
N GLU A 289 1.04 13.00 -16.60
CA GLU A 289 0.00 12.67 -15.61
C GLU A 289 0.17 11.25 -15.06
N ARG A 290 0.16 11.14 -13.73
CA ARG A 290 0.28 9.87 -13.02
C ARG A 290 -1.07 9.16 -12.94
N VAL A 291 -1.04 7.85 -13.14
CA VAL A 291 -2.18 6.93 -12.96
C VAL A 291 -2.84 7.14 -11.60
N THR A 292 -4.16 7.39 -11.58
CA THR A 292 -4.93 7.45 -10.33
C THR A 292 -4.82 6.14 -9.56
N SER A 293 -4.68 6.24 -8.23
CA SER A 293 -4.60 5.09 -7.34
C SER A 293 -5.59 5.26 -6.20
N LEU A 294 -6.10 4.14 -5.68
CA LEU A 294 -6.90 4.11 -4.46
C LEU A 294 -6.06 4.00 -3.19
N HIS A 295 -4.73 3.94 -3.31
CA HIS A 295 -3.81 3.89 -2.16
C HIS A 295 -4.11 5.05 -1.21
N LEU A 296 -4.32 4.71 0.06
CA LEU A 296 -4.78 5.64 1.08
C LEU A 296 -3.88 5.60 2.32
N PRO A 297 -2.87 6.50 2.39
CA PRO A 297 -2.23 6.95 3.62
C PRO A 297 -3.23 7.59 4.60
N ILE A 298 -3.22 7.20 5.88
CA ILE A 298 -4.13 7.77 6.88
C ILE A 298 -3.38 8.09 8.16
N ILE A 299 -3.49 9.34 8.60
CA ILE A 299 -3.10 9.78 9.93
C ILE A 299 -4.31 10.49 10.55
N ALA A 300 -4.62 10.20 11.80
CA ALA A 300 -5.64 10.93 12.56
C ALA A 300 -5.04 11.41 13.89
N VAL A 301 -5.20 12.70 14.18
CA VAL A 301 -4.66 13.34 15.38
C VAL A 301 -5.79 14.03 16.12
N GLU A 302 -5.97 13.73 17.41
CA GLU A 302 -6.98 14.38 18.25
C GLU A 302 -6.76 15.91 18.31
N THR A 303 -7.83 16.67 18.09
CA THR A 303 -7.79 18.13 18.12
C THR A 303 -7.88 18.65 19.54
N GLY A 304 -7.18 19.75 19.83
CA GLY A 304 -7.19 20.39 21.15
C GLY A 304 -6.34 19.70 22.22
N ASN A 305 -5.75 18.53 21.93
CA ASN A 305 -4.79 17.86 22.80
C ASN A 305 -3.57 17.40 22.01
N LEU A 306 -2.44 18.11 22.15
CA LEU A 306 -1.21 17.81 21.40
C LEU A 306 -0.70 16.38 21.65
N CYS A 307 -0.82 15.90 22.89
CA CYS A 307 -0.41 14.55 23.30
C CYS A 307 -1.60 13.57 23.34
N GLY A 308 -2.73 13.95 22.76
CA GLY A 308 -3.92 13.12 22.66
C GLY A 308 -3.72 11.89 21.79
N ARG A 309 -4.82 11.27 21.39
CA ARG A 309 -4.77 10.06 20.55
C ARG A 309 -4.30 10.39 19.13
N ARG A 310 -3.23 9.73 18.68
CA ARG A 310 -2.75 9.74 17.30
C ARG A 310 -2.83 8.33 16.72
N LEU A 311 -3.31 8.23 15.49
CA LEU A 311 -3.48 6.98 14.76
C LEU A 311 -2.73 7.10 13.44
N ILE A 312 -1.89 6.12 13.12
CA ILE A 312 -1.11 6.05 11.89
C ILE A 312 -1.42 4.73 11.20
N SER A 313 -1.95 4.78 9.99
CA SER A 313 -2.39 3.62 9.24
C SER A 313 -2.38 3.89 7.74
N GLY A 314 -2.93 2.96 6.98
CA GLY A 314 -3.22 3.13 5.56
C GLY A 314 -3.76 1.84 4.96
N ALA A 315 -4.26 1.93 3.75
CA ALA A 315 -4.78 0.79 3.00
C ALA A 315 -4.42 0.91 1.52
N ALA A 316 -4.33 -0.24 0.84
CA ALA A 316 -4.19 -0.29 -0.61
C ALA A 316 -5.45 0.22 -1.34
N ASP A 317 -6.61 0.18 -0.69
CA ASP A 317 -7.87 0.66 -1.24
C ASP A 317 -8.54 1.64 -0.27
N VAL A 318 -9.05 2.75 -0.82
CA VAL A 318 -9.73 3.80 -0.06
C VAL A 318 -10.97 3.28 0.64
N ARG A 319 -11.68 2.29 0.06
CA ARG A 319 -12.87 1.69 0.66
C ARG A 319 -12.55 1.00 1.98
N ASP A 320 -11.47 0.23 1.99
CA ASP A 320 -10.99 -0.51 3.15
C ASP A 320 -10.44 0.45 4.20
N GLY A 321 -9.61 1.39 3.77
CA GLY A 321 -9.00 2.36 4.67
C GLY A 321 -10.02 3.31 5.29
N THR A 322 -11.13 3.62 4.60
CA THR A 322 -12.21 4.45 5.17
C THR A 322 -12.97 3.68 6.26
N GLN A 323 -13.35 2.43 6.00
CA GLN A 323 -13.97 1.56 7.01
C GLN A 323 -13.07 1.38 8.23
N LEU A 324 -11.77 1.17 7.99
CA LEU A 324 -10.76 1.06 9.04
C LEU A 324 -10.67 2.34 9.86
N LEU A 325 -10.57 3.51 9.21
CA LEU A 325 -10.50 4.79 9.88
C LEU A 325 -11.73 5.01 10.77
N LEU A 326 -12.94 4.89 10.23
CA LEU A 326 -14.17 5.11 10.97
C LEU A 326 -14.27 4.20 12.20
N SER A 327 -13.83 2.95 12.06
CA SER A 327 -13.74 2.01 13.18
C SER A 327 -12.74 2.49 14.22
N MET A 328 -11.50 2.84 13.84
CA MET A 328 -10.48 3.34 14.76
C MET A 328 -10.93 4.58 15.54
N LEU A 329 -11.64 5.51 14.90
CA LEU A 329 -12.08 6.76 15.54
C LEU A 329 -13.15 6.53 16.62
N LYS A 330 -13.96 5.49 16.48
CA LYS A 330 -15.08 5.16 17.38
C LYS A 330 -14.70 4.16 18.48
N THR A 331 -13.74 3.28 18.22
CA THR A 331 -13.28 2.30 19.20
C THR A 331 -12.56 2.97 20.37
N ASP A 332 -12.84 2.51 21.59
CA ASP A 332 -12.09 2.91 22.78
C ASP A 332 -10.58 2.69 22.55
N PRO A 333 -9.70 3.64 22.94
CA PRO A 333 -8.26 3.45 22.83
C PRO A 333 -7.73 2.13 23.42
N GLN A 334 -8.35 1.57 24.46
CA GLN A 334 -7.93 0.28 25.05
C GLN A 334 -8.30 -0.93 24.19
N ASP A 335 -9.32 -0.80 23.33
CA ASP A 335 -9.87 -1.90 22.53
C ASP A 335 -9.43 -1.86 21.05
N ILE A 336 -8.43 -1.04 20.73
CA ILE A 336 -7.97 -0.81 19.34
C ILE A 336 -7.58 -2.11 18.60
N LEU A 337 -7.17 -3.16 19.34
CA LEU A 337 -6.90 -4.50 18.81
C LEU A 337 -8.09 -5.10 18.06
N ASN A 338 -9.31 -4.81 18.51
CA ASN A 338 -10.52 -5.38 17.94
C ASN A 338 -10.86 -4.75 16.58
N VAL A 339 -10.29 -3.59 16.23
CA VAL A 339 -10.55 -2.92 14.95
C VAL A 339 -10.17 -3.80 13.77
N ASN A 340 -9.04 -4.51 13.87
CA ASN A 340 -8.59 -5.43 12.83
C ASN A 340 -9.41 -6.73 12.77
N THR A 341 -10.40 -6.94 13.63
CA THR A 341 -11.32 -8.10 13.52
C THR A 341 -12.69 -7.72 12.96
N ILE A 342 -12.92 -6.43 12.69
CA ILE A 342 -14.19 -5.95 12.14
C ILE A 342 -14.33 -6.45 10.70
N THR A 343 -15.47 -7.05 10.40
CA THR A 343 -15.85 -7.50 9.06
C THR A 343 -15.94 -6.31 8.12
N ARG A 344 -15.19 -6.35 7.00
CA ARG A 344 -15.27 -5.32 5.97
C ARG A 344 -16.23 -5.76 4.86
N PHE A 345 -16.75 -4.77 4.15
CA PHE A 345 -17.53 -4.98 2.95
C PHE A 345 -16.90 -4.23 1.77
N HIS A 346 -16.99 -4.82 0.60
CA HIS A 346 -16.54 -4.23 -0.65
C HIS A 346 -17.73 -4.12 -1.58
N PHE A 347 -17.74 -3.05 -2.36
CA PHE A 347 -18.83 -2.78 -3.27
C PHE A 347 -18.38 -2.98 -4.72
N LYS A 348 -19.24 -3.61 -5.50
CA LYS A 348 -19.09 -3.73 -6.96
C LYS A 348 -20.46 -3.63 -7.62
N ASN A 349 -20.76 -2.48 -8.22
CA ASN A 349 -22.02 -2.23 -8.96
C ASN A 349 -23.32 -2.26 -8.13
N ASN A 350 -23.97 -3.42 -7.97
CA ASN A 350 -25.12 -3.62 -7.08
C ASN A 350 -24.84 -4.78 -6.10
N ASP A 351 -23.59 -5.23 -6.06
CA ASP A 351 -23.13 -6.36 -5.30
C ASP A 351 -22.28 -5.87 -4.13
N VAL A 352 -22.48 -6.47 -2.98
CA VAL A 352 -21.72 -6.23 -1.75
C VAL A 352 -21.03 -7.53 -1.38
N ASP A 353 -19.72 -7.55 -1.56
CA ASP A 353 -18.87 -8.64 -1.09
C ASP A 353 -18.59 -8.42 0.40
N ILE A 354 -18.83 -9.44 1.23
CA ILE A 354 -18.60 -9.39 2.67
C ILE A 354 -17.50 -10.37 3.06
N GLU A 355 -16.58 -9.93 3.92
CA GLU A 355 -15.56 -10.81 4.50
C GLU A 355 -16.15 -11.87 5.43
N TYR A 356 -15.51 -13.03 5.50
CA TYR A 356 -15.88 -14.12 6.41
C TYR A 356 -14.99 -14.11 7.67
N PRO A 357 -15.51 -14.44 8.88
CA PRO A 357 -16.90 -14.79 9.17
C PRO A 357 -17.83 -13.58 9.16
N TYR A 358 -19.09 -13.81 8.74
CA TYR A 358 -20.17 -12.82 8.72
C TYR A 358 -20.54 -12.31 10.11
N ASN A 359 -19.67 -11.53 10.74
CA ASN A 359 -19.99 -10.87 12.00
C ASN A 359 -20.68 -9.54 11.70
N ILE A 360 -21.79 -9.61 10.96
CA ILE A 360 -22.63 -8.49 10.56
C ILE A 360 -23.99 -8.66 11.22
N THR A 361 -24.55 -7.57 11.71
CA THR A 361 -25.87 -7.60 12.35
C THR A 361 -26.97 -7.95 11.35
N LYS A 362 -27.97 -8.72 11.79
CA LYS A 362 -29.17 -9.05 10.97
C LYS A 362 -29.89 -7.79 10.45
N GLN A 363 -29.82 -6.70 11.21
CA GLN A 363 -30.43 -5.43 10.85
C GLN A 363 -29.74 -4.79 9.63
N PHE A 364 -28.41 -4.84 9.57
CA PHE A 364 -27.66 -4.35 8.40
C PHE A 364 -27.91 -5.21 7.17
N LEU A 365 -27.93 -6.54 7.31
CA LEU A 365 -28.28 -7.44 6.20
C LEU A 365 -29.67 -7.14 5.61
N LYS A 366 -30.67 -6.93 6.48
CA LYS A 366 -32.03 -6.57 6.05
C LYS A 366 -32.08 -5.20 5.36
N LEU A 367 -31.24 -4.26 5.80
CA LEU A 367 -31.11 -2.97 5.14
C LEU A 367 -30.53 -3.12 3.75
N LEU A 368 -29.44 -3.87 3.57
CA LEU A 368 -28.85 -4.11 2.25
C LEU A 368 -29.86 -4.73 1.28
N ASP A 369 -30.62 -5.73 1.74
CA ASP A 369 -31.69 -6.37 0.97
C ASP A 369 -32.80 -5.37 0.57
N ASN A 370 -33.26 -4.54 1.51
CA ASN A 370 -34.27 -3.51 1.24
C ASN A 370 -33.83 -2.46 0.21
N PHE A 371 -32.52 -2.18 0.11
CA PHE A 371 -31.94 -1.26 -0.87
C PHE A 371 -31.56 -1.96 -2.20
N GLY A 372 -31.83 -3.27 -2.33
CA GLY A 372 -31.64 -4.03 -3.56
C GLY A 372 -30.19 -4.46 -3.82
N TYR A 373 -29.37 -4.60 -2.77
CA TYR A 373 -28.00 -5.09 -2.91
C TYR A 373 -27.95 -6.63 -2.88
N ASN A 374 -27.19 -7.21 -3.80
CA ASN A 374 -26.87 -8.64 -3.76
C ASN A 374 -25.67 -8.87 -2.81
N LEU A 375 -25.69 -9.98 -2.05
CA LEU A 375 -24.63 -10.29 -1.10
C LEU A 375 -23.78 -11.46 -1.58
N PHE A 376 -22.47 -11.27 -1.56
CA PHE A 376 -21.48 -12.28 -1.95
C PHE A 376 -20.42 -12.45 -0.86
N ASN A 377 -19.71 -13.58 -0.92
CA ASN A 377 -18.56 -13.84 -0.07
C ASN A 377 -17.30 -13.33 -0.75
N VAL A 378 -16.51 -12.51 -0.04
CA VAL A 378 -15.17 -12.16 -0.51
C VAL A 378 -14.31 -13.42 -0.52
N THR A 379 -13.65 -13.68 -1.64
CA THR A 379 -12.60 -14.69 -1.73
C THR A 379 -11.30 -14.13 -1.19
N LEU A 380 -10.59 -14.90 -0.36
CA LEU A 380 -9.21 -14.58 0.07
C LEU A 380 -8.31 -14.29 -1.15
N PRO A 381 -7.19 -13.55 -0.97
CA PRO A 381 -6.74 -12.91 0.25
C PRO A 381 -7.51 -11.61 0.54
N TYR A 382 -7.79 -11.37 1.82
CA TYR A 382 -8.39 -10.11 2.22
C TYR A 382 -7.36 -8.97 2.25
N PRO A 383 -7.78 -7.73 1.99
CA PRO A 383 -6.93 -6.55 2.21
C PRO A 383 -6.45 -6.49 3.66
N THR A 384 -5.22 -6.04 3.86
CA THR A 384 -4.59 -5.98 5.18
C THR A 384 -4.12 -4.56 5.49
N SER A 385 -4.15 -4.18 6.75
CA SER A 385 -3.70 -2.86 7.19
C SER A 385 -3.07 -2.92 8.58
N ASN A 386 -1.95 -2.23 8.76
CA ASN A 386 -1.27 -2.10 10.04
C ASN A 386 -1.62 -0.77 10.69
N ILE A 387 -1.89 -0.80 11.99
CA ILE A 387 -2.29 0.35 12.78
C ILE A 387 -1.20 0.64 13.82
N ILE A 388 -0.87 1.90 14.00
CA ILE A 388 -0.17 2.38 15.19
C ILE A 388 -1.10 3.35 15.91
N GLN A 389 -1.29 3.13 17.21
CA GLN A 389 -1.92 4.08 18.11
C GLN A 389 -0.87 4.65 19.05
N LYS A 390 -0.84 5.97 19.18
CA LYS A 390 -0.01 6.68 20.16
C LYS A 390 -0.88 7.56 21.05
N VAL A 391 -0.73 7.44 22.36
CA VAL A 391 -1.38 8.29 23.37
C VAL A 391 -0.28 8.72 24.34
N GLU A 392 -0.11 10.03 24.54
CA GLU A 392 1.06 10.58 25.22
C GLU A 392 2.35 10.03 24.56
N ASP A 393 3.24 9.41 25.33
CA ASP A 393 4.46 8.80 24.82
C ASP A 393 4.32 7.29 24.57
N ARG A 394 3.16 6.70 24.89
CA ARG A 394 2.92 5.26 24.70
C ARG A 394 2.44 4.99 23.29
N SER A 395 3.16 4.11 22.60
CA SER A 395 2.76 3.60 21.29
C SER A 395 2.39 2.13 21.38
N VAL A 396 1.38 1.72 20.62
CA VAL A 396 1.05 0.32 20.41
C VAL A 396 0.80 0.11 18.92
N ALA A 397 1.45 -0.90 18.36
CA ALA A 397 1.36 -1.23 16.95
C ALA A 397 0.72 -2.61 16.75
N PHE A 398 -0.12 -2.73 15.72
CA PHE A 398 -0.89 -3.92 15.42
C PHE A 398 -0.89 -4.21 13.93
N SER A 399 -0.83 -5.49 13.60
CA SER A 399 -0.98 -5.97 12.23
C SER A 399 -2.32 -6.67 12.04
N ASP A 400 -2.85 -6.58 10.82
CA ASP A 400 -4.08 -7.28 10.45
C ASP A 400 -3.88 -8.79 10.53
N SER A 401 -4.76 -9.48 11.26
CA SER A 401 -4.70 -10.94 11.42
C SER A 401 -5.03 -11.69 10.12
N ARG A 402 -5.65 -11.02 9.14
CA ARG A 402 -5.93 -11.60 7.81
C ARG A 402 -4.66 -11.81 6.99
N GLY A 403 -3.57 -11.13 7.35
CA GLY A 403 -2.29 -11.22 6.67
C GLY A 403 -1.20 -11.83 7.53
N SER A 404 -0.03 -11.99 6.92
CA SER A 404 1.20 -12.36 7.62
C SER A 404 1.95 -11.16 8.21
N GLY A 405 1.27 -10.02 8.34
CA GLY A 405 1.84 -8.76 8.84
C GLY A 405 2.43 -8.90 10.25
N LYS A 406 3.42 -8.06 10.55
CA LYS A 406 4.06 -8.01 11.86
C LYS A 406 4.11 -6.58 12.38
N SER A 407 3.83 -6.43 13.66
CA SER A 407 3.98 -5.19 14.39
C SER A 407 4.98 -5.36 15.52
N TYR A 408 5.76 -4.31 15.77
CA TYR A 408 6.75 -4.26 16.83
C TYR A 408 6.68 -2.89 17.50
N THR A 409 6.75 -2.87 18.82
CA THR A 409 6.94 -1.66 19.62
C THR A 409 8.25 -1.86 20.38
N LEU A 410 9.17 -0.89 20.25
CA LEU A 410 10.49 -0.94 20.88
C LEU A 410 10.48 -0.30 22.27
#